data_AF-A0A8T6TDY2-F1
#
_entry.id   AF-A0A8T6TDY2-F1
#
_cell.length_a   1.000
_cell.length_b   1.000
_cell.length_c   1.000
_cell.angle_alpha   90.00
_cell.angle_beta   90.00
_cell.angle_gamma   90.00
#
_symmetry.space_group_name_H-M   'P 1'
#
loop_
_entity.id
_entity.type
_entity.pdbx_description
1 polymer ?
#
loop_
_entity_poly.entity_id
_entity_poly.type
_entity_poly.pdbx_seq_one_letter_code
_entity_poly.pdbx_strand_id
1 'polypeptide(L)'
;QQFAYTGIYVLAAFQVLSGLALYGLHDPGGFFYNWFFWMGPLVGGWQELRFLHHVATWGFVIFIPVHIYFGIRSDITDRNGTMSSMFTGGRYVRADIHYEDD
;
A
#
# COMPACT_ATOMS: atom_id res chain seq x y z
N GLN A 1 15.31 -0.69 -1.56
CA GLN A 1 14.07 0.06 -1.26
C GLN A 1 13.06 -0.01 -2.42
N GLN A 2 13.44 0.19 -3.69
CA GLN A 2 12.52 0.15 -4.84
C GLN A 2 11.68 -1.13 -4.99
N PHE A 3 12.25 -2.32 -4.83
CA PHE A 3 11.48 -3.58 -4.95
C PHE A 3 10.35 -3.72 -3.92
N ALA A 4 10.53 -3.19 -2.71
CA ALA A 4 9.50 -3.21 -1.67
C ALA A 4 8.35 -2.23 -2.01
N TYR A 5 8.67 -1.07 -2.59
CA TYR A 5 7.67 -0.11 -3.06
C TYR A 5 6.86 -0.66 -4.24
N THR A 6 7.50 -1.26 -5.24
CA THR A 6 6.76 -1.86 -6.35
C THR A 6 5.88 -3.03 -5.88
N GLY A 7 6.38 -3.86 -4.96
CA GLY A 7 5.63 -4.97 -4.38
C GLY A 7 4.36 -4.52 -3.63
N ILE A 8 4.44 -3.46 -2.82
CA ILE A 8 3.27 -2.97 -2.07
C ILE A 8 2.22 -2.34 -2.98
N TYR A 9 2.62 -1.66 -4.07
CA TYR A 9 1.66 -1.12 -5.04
C TYR A 9 0.90 -2.22 -5.77
N VAL A 10 1.57 -3.32 -6.15
CA VAL A 10 0.91 -4.48 -6.75
C VAL A 10 -0.04 -5.13 -5.75
N LEU A 11 0.39 -5.32 -4.50
CA LEU A 11 -0.46 -5.87 -3.44
C LEU A 11 -1.70 -4.99 -3.18
N ALA A 12 -1.52 -3.66 -3.18
CA ALA A 12 -2.60 -2.69 -3.01
C ALA A 12 -3.60 -2.76 -4.17
N ALA A 13 -3.10 -2.79 -5.41
CA ALA A 13 -3.93 -2.92 -6.60
C ALA A 13 -4.74 -4.22 -6.56
N PHE A 14 -4.10 -5.35 -6.24
CA PHE A 14 -4.80 -6.62 -6.08
C PHE A 14 -5.89 -6.54 -4.99
N GLN A 15 -5.61 -5.89 -3.87
CA GLN A 15 -6.57 -5.71 -2.77
C GLN A 15 -7.81 -4.91 -3.19
N VAL A 16 -7.61 -3.78 -3.88
CA VAL A 16 -8.71 -2.97 -4.41
C VAL A 16 -9.53 -3.76 -5.42
N LEU A 17 -8.89 -4.42 -6.38
CA LEU A 17 -9.57 -5.18 -7.43
C LEU A 17 -10.37 -6.35 -6.84
N SER A 18 -9.76 -7.16 -5.97
CA SER A 18 -10.43 -8.30 -5.34
C SER A 18 -11.56 -7.86 -4.40
N GLY A 19 -11.39 -6.74 -3.69
CA GLY A 19 -12.44 -6.15 -2.85
C GLY A 19 -13.64 -5.68 -3.66
N LEU A 20 -13.41 -4.96 -4.77
CA LEU A 20 -14.46 -4.52 -5.68
C LEU A 20 -15.19 -5.69 -6.36
N ALA A 21 -14.46 -6.74 -6.74
CA ALA A 21 -15.03 -7.97 -7.27
C ALA A 21 -15.96 -8.66 -6.27
N LEU A 22 -15.52 -8.80 -5.02
CA LEU A 22 -16.31 -9.39 -3.95
C LEU A 22 -17.50 -8.51 -3.55
N TYR A 23 -17.35 -7.18 -3.61
CA TYR A 23 -18.45 -6.23 -3.40
C TYR A 23 -19.53 -6.37 -4.47
N GLY A 24 -19.12 -6.54 -5.74
CA GLY A 24 -20.04 -6.77 -6.86
C GLY A 24 -20.94 -8.00 -6.69
N LEU A 25 -20.55 -9.00 -5.90
CA LEU A 25 -21.40 -10.16 -5.60
C LEU A 25 -22.67 -9.81 -4.82
N HIS A 26 -22.69 -8.68 -4.13
CA HIS A 26 -23.87 -8.26 -3.38
C HIS A 26 -25.03 -7.82 -4.29
N ASP A 27 -24.71 -7.28 -5.48
CA ASP A 27 -25.68 -6.86 -6.49
C ASP A 27 -25.36 -7.52 -7.85
N PRO A 28 -25.86 -8.75 -8.08
CA PRO A 28 -25.62 -9.50 -9.31
C PRO A 28 -26.38 -8.86 -10.48
N GLY A 29 -25.74 -7.88 -11.12
CA GLY A 29 -26.34 -7.07 -12.19
C GLY A 29 -25.83 -5.62 -12.18
N GLY A 30 -25.28 -5.17 -11.06
CA GLY A 30 -24.67 -3.85 -10.93
C GLY A 30 -23.41 -3.66 -11.76
N PHE A 31 -22.96 -2.40 -11.86
CA PHE A 31 -21.76 -2.00 -12.57
C PHE A 31 -20.52 -2.81 -12.11
N PHE A 32 -20.30 -2.92 -10.81
CA PHE A 32 -19.12 -3.60 -10.26
C PHE A 32 -19.10 -5.11 -10.58
N TYR A 33 -20.25 -5.78 -10.55
CA TYR A 33 -20.32 -7.20 -10.90
C TYR A 33 -19.87 -7.44 -12.34
N ASN A 34 -20.39 -6.66 -13.29
CA ASN A 34 -20.07 -6.83 -14.71
C ASN A 34 -18.60 -6.54 -15.03
N TRP A 35 -18.01 -5.53 -14.37
CA TRP A 35 -16.61 -5.13 -14.63
C TRP A 35 -15.58 -6.02 -13.95
N PHE A 36 -15.90 -6.63 -12.81
CA PHE A 36 -14.94 -7.41 -12.00
C PHE A 36 -15.26 -8.91 -11.92
N PHE A 37 -16.32 -9.37 -12.61
CA PHE A 37 -16.73 -10.77 -12.66
C PHE A 37 -15.59 -11.72 -13.06
N TRP A 38 -14.74 -11.31 -14.00
CA TRP A 38 -13.63 -12.10 -14.56
C TRP A 38 -12.58 -12.50 -13.51
N MET A 39 -12.52 -11.81 -12.37
CA MET A 39 -11.58 -12.16 -11.30
C MET A 39 -11.90 -13.50 -10.65
N GLY A 40 -13.18 -13.82 -10.41
CA GLY A 40 -13.58 -15.07 -9.76
C GLY A 40 -13.05 -16.30 -10.49
N PRO A 41 -13.32 -16.46 -11.80
CA PRO A 41 -12.80 -17.58 -12.58
C PRO A 41 -11.28 -17.66 -12.65
N LEU A 42 -10.56 -16.53 -12.66
CA LEU A 42 -9.09 -16.52 -12.78
C LEU A 42 -8.37 -17.16 -11.59
N VAL A 43 -8.91 -16.98 -10.39
CA VAL A 43 -8.32 -17.55 -9.15
C VAL A 43 -8.94 -18.88 -8.74
N GLY A 44 -9.82 -19.46 -9.57
CA GLY A 44 -10.44 -20.76 -9.30
C GLY A 44 -11.75 -20.70 -8.49
N GLY A 45 -12.33 -19.51 -8.31
CA GLY A 45 -13.66 -19.33 -7.73
C GLY A 45 -13.76 -18.16 -6.75
N TRP A 46 -15.00 -17.86 -6.32
CA TRP A 46 -15.29 -16.76 -5.41
C TRP A 46 -14.77 -16.98 -3.99
N GLN A 47 -14.72 -18.24 -3.54
CA GLN A 47 -14.19 -18.58 -2.21
C GLN A 47 -12.67 -18.41 -2.15
N GLU A 48 -11.96 -18.86 -3.20
CA GLU A 48 -10.52 -18.66 -3.31
C GLU A 48 -10.17 -17.17 -3.41
N LEU A 49 -10.95 -16.38 -4.17
CA LEU A 49 -10.77 -14.93 -4.23
C LEU A 49 -10.91 -14.28 -2.84
N ARG A 50 -11.90 -14.70 -2.05
CA ARG A 50 -12.11 -14.22 -0.68
C ARG A 50 -10.96 -14.60 0.25
N PHE A 51 -10.46 -15.83 0.11
CA PHE A 51 -9.32 -16.31 0.88
C PHE A 51 -8.05 -15.51 0.56
N LEU A 52 -7.72 -15.35 -0.74
CA LEU A 52 -6.59 -14.55 -1.18
C LEU A 52 -6.69 -13.09 -0.75
N HIS A 53 -7.89 -12.51 -0.79
CA HIS A 53 -8.16 -11.17 -0.27
C HIS A 53 -7.81 -11.12 1.23
N HIS A 54 -8.31 -12.04 2.05
CA HIS A 54 -7.99 -12.06 3.48
C HIS A 54 -6.49 -12.26 3.76
N VAL A 55 -5.82 -13.13 3.02
CA VAL A 55 -4.37 -13.34 3.14
C VAL A 55 -3.60 -12.06 2.80
N ALA A 56 -3.99 -11.36 1.74
CA ALA A 56 -3.38 -10.08 1.37
C ALA A 56 -3.65 -8.98 2.42
N THR A 57 -4.83 -8.97 3.06
CA THR A 57 -5.15 -8.08 4.18
C THR A 57 -4.19 -8.30 5.35
N TRP A 58 -3.92 -9.56 5.72
CA TRP A 58 -2.91 -9.87 6.75
C TRP A 58 -1.51 -9.37 6.36
N GLY A 59 -1.15 -9.46 5.08
CA GLY A 59 0.08 -8.85 4.56
C GLY A 59 0.16 -7.35 4.84
N PHE A 60 -0.92 -6.60 4.61
CA PHE A 60 -0.99 -5.18 4.94
C PHE A 60 -0.91 -4.90 6.44
N VAL A 61 -1.62 -5.68 7.26
CA VAL A 61 -1.60 -5.53 8.72
C VAL A 61 -0.18 -5.68 9.28
N ILE A 62 0.61 -6.63 8.76
CA ILE A 62 2.01 -6.83 9.17
C ILE A 62 2.93 -5.77 8.55
N PHE A 63 2.65 -5.33 7.32
CA PHE A 63 3.45 -4.32 6.63
C PHE A 63 3.43 -2.96 7.33
N ILE A 64 2.29 -2.52 7.85
CA ILE A 64 2.14 -1.20 8.51
C ILE A 64 3.17 -0.98 9.64
N PRO A 65 3.26 -1.84 10.68
CA PRO A 65 4.22 -1.64 11.78
C PRO A 65 5.68 -1.74 11.29
N VAL A 66 5.95 -2.63 10.34
CA VAL A 66 7.29 -2.77 9.74
C VAL A 66 7.69 -1.51 8.97
N HIS A 67 6.76 -0.93 8.20
CA HIS A 67 6.98 0.30 7.45
C HIS A 67 7.28 1.48 8.37
N ILE A 68 6.50 1.63 9.45
CA ILE A 68 6.72 2.68 10.45
C ILE A 68 8.08 2.50 11.13
N TYR A 69 8.43 1.26 11.53
CA TYR A 69 9.73 0.97 12.14
C TYR A 69 10.90 1.34 11.22
N PHE A 70 10.86 0.91 9.96
CA PHE A 70 11.91 1.25 9.01
C PHE A 70 11.97 2.74 8.71
N GLY A 71 10.82 3.42 8.61
CA GLY A 71 10.75 4.87 8.46
C GLY A 71 11.48 5.58 9.60
N ILE A 72 11.12 5.28 10.84
CA ILE A 72 11.75 5.87 12.04
C ILE A 72 13.24 5.53 12.10
N ARG A 73 13.61 4.26 11.87
CA ARG A 73 15.02 3.83 11.87
C ARG A 73 15.84 4.58 10.83
N SER A 74 15.31 4.74 9.62
CA SER A 74 15.98 5.47 8.54
C SER A 74 16.11 6.96 8.86
N ASP A 75 15.09 7.56 9.48
CA ASP A 75 15.12 8.97 9.86
C ASP A 75 16.17 9.24 10.96
N ILE A 76 16.27 8.34 11.95
CA ILE A 76 17.29 8.40 13.01
C ILE A 76 18.70 8.17 12.44
N THR A 77 18.86 7.23 11.50
CA THR A 77 20.17 6.84 10.94
C THR A 77 20.70 7.87 9.96
N ASP A 78 19.86 8.34 9.04
CA ASP A 78 20.30 9.22 7.96
C ASP A 78 20.30 10.70 8.35
N ARG A 79 19.68 11.08 9.50
CA ARG A 79 19.52 12.48 9.97
C ARG A 79 19.01 13.46 8.91
N ASN A 80 18.46 12.94 7.80
CA ASN A 80 18.00 13.71 6.65
C ASN A 80 16.57 14.25 6.85
N GLY A 81 15.92 13.93 7.98
CA GLY A 81 14.62 14.47 8.36
C GLY A 81 13.52 14.25 7.33
N THR A 82 13.60 13.17 6.54
CA THR A 82 12.65 12.92 5.44
C THR A 82 11.28 12.50 5.99
N MET A 83 11.26 11.75 7.10
CA MET A 83 10.02 11.48 7.83
C MET A 83 9.56 12.76 8.55
N SER A 84 10.47 13.52 9.15
CA SER A 84 10.13 14.81 9.77
C SER A 84 9.47 15.76 8.77
N SER A 85 9.98 15.89 7.53
CA SER A 85 9.36 16.76 6.52
C SER A 85 7.96 16.31 6.09
N MET A 86 7.63 15.02 6.17
CA MET A 86 6.27 14.52 5.91
C MET A 86 5.28 14.86 7.03
N PHE A 87 5.74 14.92 8.29
CA PHE A 87 4.87 15.19 9.45
C PHE A 87 4.85 16.68 9.85
N THR A 88 5.99 17.38 9.79
CA THR A 88 6.13 18.77 10.23
C THR A 88 6.37 19.76 9.09
N GLY A 89 6.56 19.29 7.85
CA GLY A 89 6.76 20.16 6.67
C GLY A 89 8.16 20.77 6.55
N GLY A 90 8.99 20.70 7.60
CA GLY A 90 10.34 21.26 7.62
C GLY A 90 11.42 20.20 7.44
N ARG A 91 12.45 20.50 6.63
CA ARG A 91 13.65 19.65 6.48
C ARG A 91 14.74 20.11 7.43
N TYR A 92 15.37 19.18 8.13
CA TYR A 92 16.53 19.52 8.96
C TYR A 92 17.76 19.68 8.05
N VAL A 93 18.23 20.91 7.89
CA VAL A 93 19.44 21.24 7.14
C VAL A 93 20.58 21.35 8.13
N ARG A 94 21.71 20.69 7.86
CA ARG A 94 22.88 20.80 8.73
C ARG A 94 23.42 22.23 8.70
N ALA A 95 23.93 22.72 9.83
CA ALA A 95 24.41 24.10 9.95
C ALA A 95 25.62 24.45 9.05
N ASP A 96 26.24 23.46 8.40
CA ASP A 96 27.40 23.60 7.52
C ASP A 96 27.06 23.82 6.04
N ILE A 97 25.78 23.84 5.65
CA ILE A 97 25.32 24.00 4.26
C ILE A 97 24.44 25.23 4.11
N HIS A 98 24.79 26.12 3.18
CA HIS A 98 24.01 27.32 2.85
C HIS A 98 22.74 26.89 2.11
N TYR A 99 21.59 27.23 2.65
CA TYR A 99 20.29 26.94 2.04
C TYR A 99 19.98 28.06 1.04
N GLU A 100 20.12 27.76 -0.25
CA GLU A 100 19.54 28.58 -1.32
C GLU A 100 18.10 28.11 -1.56
N ASP A 101 17.15 29.03 -1.42
CA ASP A 101 15.73 28.81 -1.67
C ASP A 101 15.47 29.15 -3.14
N ASP A 102 15.43 28.11 -3.99
CA ASP A 102 15.09 28.22 -5.42
C ASP A 102 13.57 28.21 -5.64
#